data_AF-A0A090WP62-F1
#
_entry.id   AF-A0A090WP62-F1
#
_cell.length_a   1.000
_cell.length_b   1.000
_cell.length_c   1.000
_cell.angle_alpha   90.00
_cell.angle_beta   90.00
_cell.angle_gamma   90.00
#
_symmetry.space_group_name_H-M   'P 1'
#
loop_
_entity.id
_entity.type
_entity.pdbx_description
1 polymer ?
#
loop_
_entity_poly.entity_id
_entity_poly.type
_entity_poly.pdbx_seq_one_letter_code
_entity_poly.pdbx_strand_id
1 'polypeptide(L)'
;MVYQYFTKNQRLQQKGYIRNVALTSFKSQISLDFLGSLNDKTSLNYQLKLQNVGLSFGTKWDRTSFFVGYSNIKFGHNPPKIDPVTSFIANSLSLDLGFTQDLGATFKTAISEKLDFEAGFYSGGLLRDPLVSYAPNLTDAQKINRSAVEFINPNFNGSWLGTARIGSPLFKSFEYGLIAMTGKTGDGINERYLTRIGADVVKN
;
A
#
# COMPACT_ATOMS: atom_id res chain seq x y z
N MET A 1 -18.50 -0.09 -2.90
CA MET A 1 -18.71 0.95 -1.86
C MET A 1 -17.47 1.02 -1.01
N VAL A 2 -17.01 2.21 -0.61
CA VAL A 2 -15.77 2.37 0.16
C VAL A 2 -16.07 3.18 1.42
N TYR A 3 -15.71 2.65 2.58
CA TYR A 3 -15.79 3.34 3.86
C TYR A 3 -14.37 3.70 4.32
N GLN A 4 -14.16 4.97 4.62
CA GLN A 4 -12.87 5.49 5.06
C GLN A 4 -13.01 6.17 6.42
N TYR A 5 -12.21 5.73 7.38
CA TYR A 5 -12.03 6.39 8.66
C TYR A 5 -10.61 6.93 8.76
N PHE A 6 -10.48 8.24 8.89
CA PHE A 6 -9.21 8.91 9.05
C PHE A 6 -9.25 9.83 10.27
N THR A 7 -8.28 9.66 11.15
CA THR A 7 -8.10 10.58 12.28
C THR A 7 -6.68 11.09 12.32
N LYS A 8 -6.56 12.41 12.47
CA LYS A 8 -5.30 13.12 12.59
C LYS A 8 -5.18 13.66 14.00
N ASN A 9 -4.01 13.46 14.61
CA ASN A 9 -3.75 13.95 15.95
C ASN A 9 -3.50 15.47 15.93
N GLN A 10 -4.55 16.25 16.18
CA GLN A 10 -4.51 17.72 16.13
C GLN A 10 -3.70 18.36 17.27
N ARG A 11 -3.56 17.68 18.42
CA ARG A 11 -2.81 18.18 19.59
C ARG A 11 -1.33 18.42 19.26
N LEU A 12 -0.78 17.62 18.36
CA LEU A 12 0.59 17.76 17.85
C LEU A 12 0.78 18.98 16.94
N GLN A 13 -0.28 19.43 16.28
CA GLN A 13 -0.23 20.62 15.43
C GLN A 13 -0.21 21.91 16.26
N GLN A 14 -0.96 21.94 17.36
CA GLN A 14 -1.14 23.12 18.22
C GLN A 14 0.07 23.46 19.09
N LYS A 15 0.80 22.46 19.63
CA LYS A 15 1.84 22.71 20.65
C LYS A 15 3.18 23.24 20.14
N GLY A 16 3.32 23.55 18.85
CA GLY A 16 4.53 24.20 18.32
C GLY A 16 5.77 23.29 18.23
N TYR A 17 6.04 22.50 19.27
CA TYR A 17 7.21 21.64 19.44
C TYR A 17 6.81 20.20 19.77
N ILE A 18 7.37 19.25 19.01
CA ILE A 18 7.36 17.84 19.36
C ILE A 18 8.82 17.38 19.26
N ARG A 19 9.49 17.25 20.41
CA ARG A 19 10.86 16.71 20.47
C ARG A 19 10.90 15.18 20.32
N ASN A 20 9.78 14.51 20.58
CA ASN A 20 9.69 13.04 20.63
C ASN A 20 8.88 12.49 19.44
N VAL A 21 9.10 11.23 19.08
CA VAL A 21 8.26 10.51 18.11
C VAL A 21 6.83 10.45 18.66
N ALA A 22 5.85 10.90 17.87
CA ALA A 22 4.45 10.91 18.29
C ALA A 22 3.53 10.37 17.20
N LEU A 23 2.39 9.78 17.60
CA LEU A 23 1.37 9.30 16.67
C LEU A 23 0.70 10.50 15.98
N THR A 24 0.97 10.66 14.69
CA THR A 24 0.47 11.76 13.86
C THR A 24 -0.89 11.48 13.25
N SER A 25 -1.12 10.25 12.80
CA SER A 25 -2.41 9.85 12.22
C SER A 25 -2.64 8.35 12.26
N PHE A 26 -3.93 7.99 12.28
CA PHE A 26 -4.41 6.65 12.05
C PHE A 26 -5.33 6.66 10.83
N LYS A 27 -5.12 5.69 9.94
CA LYS A 27 -5.94 5.46 8.75
C LYS A 27 -6.53 4.06 8.84
N SER A 28 -7.80 3.93 8.51
CA SER A 28 -8.45 2.65 8.26
C SER A 28 -9.46 2.80 7.14
N GLN A 29 -9.35 1.96 6.12
CA GLN A 29 -10.27 1.97 5.00
C GLN A 29 -10.70 0.53 4.69
N ILE A 30 -11.98 0.38 4.37
CA ILE A 30 -12.59 -0.91 4.07
C ILE A 30 -13.40 -0.71 2.79
N SER A 31 -13.20 -1.58 1.79
CA SER A 31 -13.99 -1.58 0.57
C SER A 31 -14.88 -2.81 0.49
N LEU A 32 -16.09 -2.62 0.01
CA LEU A 32 -17.00 -3.67 -0.43
C LEU A 32 -17.07 -3.60 -1.95
N ASP A 33 -16.42 -4.54 -2.61
CA ASP A 33 -16.36 -4.64 -4.05
C ASP A 33 -17.44 -5.60 -4.55
N PHE A 34 -18.14 -5.20 -5.61
CA PHE A 34 -19.05 -6.07 -6.34
C PHE A 34 -18.38 -6.50 -7.64
N LEU A 35 -18.18 -7.79 -7.80
CA LEU A 35 -17.60 -8.41 -8.98
C LEU A 35 -18.72 -9.16 -9.70
N GLY A 36 -19.34 -8.47 -10.67
CA GLY A 36 -20.32 -9.02 -11.58
C GLY A 36 -19.87 -8.84 -13.02
N SER A 37 -20.11 -9.83 -13.88
CA SER A 37 -19.91 -9.72 -15.32
C SER A 37 -21.22 -9.25 -15.96
N LEU A 38 -21.16 -8.23 -16.83
CA LEU A 38 -22.32 -7.78 -17.61
C LEU A 38 -22.88 -8.89 -18.53
N ASN A 39 -22.01 -9.84 -18.93
CA ASN A 39 -22.37 -10.95 -19.81
C ASN A 39 -22.85 -12.19 -19.06
N ASP A 40 -22.63 -12.27 -17.75
CA ASP A 40 -22.96 -13.45 -16.94
C ASP A 40 -23.81 -13.02 -15.74
N LYS A 41 -25.13 -13.00 -15.94
CA LYS A 41 -26.13 -12.60 -14.93
C LYS A 41 -26.10 -13.49 -13.69
N THR A 42 -25.43 -14.64 -13.77
CA THR A 42 -25.33 -15.62 -12.70
C THR A 42 -24.10 -15.46 -11.81
N SER A 43 -23.06 -14.72 -12.20
CA SER A 43 -21.88 -14.55 -11.35
C SER A 43 -21.99 -13.27 -10.48
N LEU A 44 -22.73 -13.34 -9.37
CA LEU A 44 -22.73 -12.27 -8.37
C LEU A 44 -21.69 -12.62 -7.30
N ASN A 45 -20.60 -11.87 -7.22
CA ASN A 45 -19.59 -12.04 -6.17
C ASN A 45 -19.39 -10.73 -5.40
N TYR A 46 -19.35 -10.80 -4.07
CA TYR A 46 -19.08 -9.67 -3.18
C TYR A 46 -17.79 -9.93 -2.42
N GLN A 47 -16.92 -8.92 -2.32
CA GLN A 47 -15.66 -9.04 -1.60
C GLN A 47 -15.48 -7.86 -0.65
N LEU A 48 -15.27 -8.15 0.63
CA LEU A 48 -14.86 -7.19 1.63
C LEU A 48 -13.34 -7.17 1.69
N LYS A 49 -12.72 -6.03 1.38
CA LYS A 49 -11.26 -5.86 1.37
C LYS A 49 -10.83 -4.81 2.37
N LEU A 50 -9.69 -5.07 3.01
CA LEU A 50 -9.00 -4.09 3.81
C LEU A 50 -8.13 -3.23 2.90
N GLN A 51 -8.14 -1.92 3.09
CA GLN A 51 -7.34 -0.98 2.32
C GLN A 51 -6.73 0.06 3.26
N ASN A 52 -5.48 0.47 3.01
CA ASN A 52 -4.86 1.63 3.66
C ASN A 52 -5.08 1.72 5.20
N VAL A 53 -4.83 0.64 5.93
CA VAL A 53 -4.87 0.58 7.39
C VAL A 53 -3.49 0.77 7.98
N GLY A 54 -3.30 1.75 8.85
CA GLY A 54 -2.03 1.86 9.55
C GLY A 54 -1.88 3.08 10.43
N LEU A 55 -0.76 3.08 11.14
CA LEU A 55 -0.36 4.12 12.07
C LEU A 55 0.82 4.90 11.49
N SER A 56 0.73 6.22 11.53
CA SER A 56 1.81 7.12 11.11
C SER A 56 2.36 7.85 12.33
N PHE A 57 3.65 7.72 12.55
CA PHE A 57 4.42 8.43 13.56
C PHE A 57 5.36 9.42 12.89
N GLY A 58 5.71 10.48 13.59
CA GLY A 58 6.67 11.43 13.06
C GLY A 58 7.07 12.49 14.05
N THR A 59 8.09 13.22 13.66
CA THR A 59 8.62 14.38 14.38
C THR A 59 8.30 15.66 13.59
N LYS A 60 8.15 16.79 14.28
CA LYS A 60 7.73 18.04 13.63
C LYS A 60 8.88 18.81 12.98
N TRP A 61 10.08 18.72 13.54
CA TRP A 61 11.24 19.53 13.15
C TRP A 61 12.23 18.74 12.29
N ASP A 62 12.52 17.53 12.72
CA ASP A 62 13.19 16.57 11.89
C ASP A 62 12.11 15.94 11.00
N ARG A 63 12.21 16.04 9.66
CA ARG A 63 11.21 15.55 8.69
C ARG A 63 11.15 14.01 8.65
N THR A 64 11.47 13.40 9.78
CA THR A 64 11.47 11.99 10.06
C THR A 64 10.06 11.51 10.35
N SER A 65 9.65 10.50 9.61
CA SER A 65 8.35 9.84 9.78
C SER A 65 8.50 8.33 9.63
N PHE A 66 7.66 7.63 10.37
CA PHE A 66 7.60 6.18 10.39
C PHE A 66 6.15 5.77 10.22
N PHE A 67 5.88 4.82 9.36
CA PHE A 67 4.54 4.28 9.14
C PHE A 67 4.60 2.77 9.20
N VAL A 68 3.61 2.17 9.85
CA VAL A 68 3.42 0.72 9.88
C VAL A 68 1.97 0.42 9.59
N GLY A 69 1.76 -0.49 8.66
CA GLY A 69 0.43 -0.98 8.34
C GLY A 69 0.32 -1.46 6.90
N TYR A 70 -0.90 -1.82 6.55
CA TYR A 70 -1.29 -2.22 5.21
C TYR A 70 -1.58 -0.98 4.39
N SER A 71 -0.72 -0.64 3.44
CA SER A 71 -0.89 0.57 2.63
C SER A 71 -0.32 0.41 1.24
N ASN A 72 -0.64 1.38 0.37
CA ASN A 72 0.03 1.49 -0.91
C ASN A 72 1.55 1.53 -0.74
N ILE A 73 2.25 0.78 -1.57
CA ILE A 73 3.70 0.82 -1.62
C ILE A 73 4.11 2.23 -2.07
N LYS A 74 4.92 2.90 -1.26
CA LYS A 74 5.27 4.30 -1.47
C LYS A 74 6.51 4.35 -2.35
N PHE A 75 6.34 4.86 -3.58
CA PHE A 75 7.44 5.08 -4.51
C PHE A 75 7.48 6.55 -4.93
N GLY A 76 8.56 7.24 -4.56
CA GLY A 76 8.78 8.64 -4.94
C GLY A 76 7.58 9.54 -4.64
N HIS A 77 7.32 10.48 -5.54
CA HIS A 77 6.13 11.32 -5.48
C HIS A 77 4.88 10.51 -5.79
N ASN A 78 4.31 9.84 -4.78
CA ASN A 78 2.97 9.31 -4.87
C ASN A 78 2.01 10.40 -4.36
N PRO A 79 1.26 11.11 -5.23
CA PRO A 79 0.33 12.12 -4.78
C PRO A 79 -0.72 11.43 -3.89
N PRO A 80 -0.87 11.82 -2.61
CA PRO A 80 -1.89 11.24 -1.73
C PRO A 80 -3.31 11.70 -2.09
N LYS A 81 -3.52 12.32 -3.26
CA LYS A 81 -4.74 13.02 -3.62
C LYS A 81 -5.72 12.18 -4.43
N ILE A 82 -5.29 11.07 -5.03
CA ILE A 82 -6.19 10.16 -5.73
C ILE A 82 -5.92 8.76 -5.20
N ASP A 83 -6.89 8.26 -4.43
CA ASP A 83 -6.91 6.89 -3.97
C ASP A 83 -6.78 5.98 -5.20
N PRO A 84 -5.82 5.04 -5.27
CA PRO A 84 -5.68 4.15 -6.43
C PRO A 84 -6.95 3.30 -6.69
N VAL A 85 -7.84 3.19 -5.70
CA VAL A 85 -9.16 2.56 -5.86
C VAL A 85 -10.14 3.43 -6.65
N THR A 86 -9.94 4.76 -6.66
CA THR A 86 -10.75 5.72 -7.42
C THR A 86 -10.02 6.29 -8.64
N SER A 87 -8.71 6.09 -8.74
CA SER A 87 -7.91 6.47 -9.90
C SER A 87 -7.83 5.31 -10.89
N PHE A 88 -8.51 5.40 -12.03
CA PHE A 88 -8.26 4.50 -13.17
C PHE A 88 -6.83 4.66 -13.77
N ILE A 89 -6.06 5.63 -13.28
CA ILE A 89 -4.79 6.09 -13.87
C ILE A 89 -3.56 5.45 -13.19
N ALA A 90 -3.60 5.07 -11.90
CA ALA A 90 -2.42 4.62 -11.17
C ALA A 90 -1.91 3.20 -11.53
N ASN A 91 -2.57 2.47 -12.43
CA ASN A 91 -2.12 1.15 -12.89
C ASN A 91 -1.22 1.19 -14.14
N SER A 92 -0.82 2.37 -14.64
CA SER A 92 -0.05 2.49 -15.88
C SER A 92 1.48 2.32 -15.73
N LEU A 93 2.00 2.32 -14.50
CA LEU A 93 3.40 1.97 -14.27
C LEU A 93 3.49 0.45 -14.10
N SER A 94 4.04 -0.20 -15.12
CA SER A 94 4.32 -1.64 -15.24
C SER A 94 5.28 -2.19 -14.17
N LEU A 95 4.98 -1.96 -12.89
CA LEU A 95 5.47 -2.74 -11.76
C LEU A 95 4.65 -4.03 -11.75
N ASP A 96 5.02 -4.94 -12.65
CA ASP A 96 4.47 -6.29 -12.78
C ASP A 96 4.92 -7.18 -11.60
N LEU A 97 4.58 -6.73 -10.39
CA LEU A 97 4.60 -7.50 -9.15
C LEU A 97 3.17 -7.93 -8.78
N GLY A 98 2.14 -7.35 -9.40
CA GLY A 98 0.74 -7.73 -9.20
C GLY A 98 0.14 -7.29 -7.86
N PHE A 99 0.80 -6.41 -7.11
CA PHE A 99 0.28 -5.83 -5.87
C PHE A 99 0.69 -4.36 -5.71
N THR A 100 -0.30 -3.49 -5.50
CA THR A 100 -0.13 -2.04 -5.27
C THR A 100 -0.16 -1.67 -3.78
N GLN A 101 -0.76 -2.55 -2.97
CA GLN A 101 -0.91 -2.45 -1.52
C GLN A 101 -0.28 -3.65 -0.85
N ASP A 102 0.35 -3.40 0.29
CA ASP A 102 1.03 -4.44 1.04
C ASP A 102 1.16 -4.06 2.52
N LEU A 103 1.28 -5.07 3.37
CA LEU A 103 1.66 -4.87 4.77
C LEU A 103 3.14 -4.54 4.83
N GLY A 104 3.47 -3.41 5.44
CA GLY A 104 4.86 -3.04 5.57
C GLY A 104 5.11 -1.93 6.59
N ALA A 105 6.39 -1.62 6.71
CA ALA A 105 6.88 -0.48 7.46
C ALA A 105 7.64 0.44 6.51
N THR A 106 7.37 1.74 6.58
CA THR A 106 8.11 2.75 5.82
C THR A 106 8.72 3.75 6.78
N PHE A 107 9.98 4.08 6.53
CA PHE A 107 10.74 5.09 7.22
C PHE A 107 11.14 6.17 6.23
N LYS A 108 11.02 7.42 6.66
CA LYS A 108 11.48 8.59 5.92
C LYS A 108 12.24 9.47 6.88
N THR A 109 13.36 10.04 6.45
CA THR A 109 14.16 11.00 7.23
C THR A 109 14.82 12.03 6.32
N ALA A 110 15.11 13.20 6.86
CA ALA A 110 15.87 14.21 6.13
C ALA A 110 17.37 13.98 6.33
N ILE A 111 18.11 13.79 5.24
CA ILE A 111 19.58 13.83 5.29
C ILE A 111 20.05 15.29 5.32
N SER A 112 19.42 16.15 4.51
CA SER A 112 19.67 17.59 4.50
C SER A 112 18.42 18.36 4.04
N GLU A 113 18.45 19.69 4.07
CA GLU A 113 17.38 20.54 3.51
C GLU A 113 17.06 20.27 2.03
N LYS A 114 18.00 19.65 1.31
CA LYS A 114 17.88 19.33 -0.11
C LYS A 114 17.67 17.84 -0.38
N LEU A 115 17.87 16.96 0.60
CA LEU A 115 17.81 15.52 0.41
C LEU A 115 17.03 14.83 1.53
N ASP A 116 16.09 14.00 1.13
CA ASP A 116 15.35 13.08 1.97
C ASP A 116 15.77 11.64 1.61
N PHE A 117 15.84 10.80 2.64
CA PHE A 117 15.97 9.35 2.51
C PHE A 117 14.64 8.71 2.87
N GLU A 118 14.22 7.76 2.06
CA GLU A 118 13.01 6.97 2.26
C GLU A 118 13.37 5.50 2.10
N ALA A 119 12.91 4.66 3.01
CA ALA A 119 13.06 3.22 2.92
C ALA A 119 11.76 2.54 3.33
N GLY A 120 11.46 1.40 2.74
CA GLY A 120 10.27 0.63 3.04
C GLY A 120 10.54 -0.85 2.92
N PHE A 121 10.01 -1.63 3.86
CA PHE A 121 10.00 -3.08 3.81
C PHE A 121 8.56 -3.57 3.84
N TYR A 122 8.23 -4.45 2.90
CA TYR A 122 6.89 -4.92 2.65
C TYR A 122 6.87 -6.44 2.54
N SER A 123 5.75 -7.02 2.95
CA SER A 123 5.60 -8.46 3.09
C SER A 123 5.43 -9.20 1.77
N GLY A 124 5.26 -8.55 0.62
CA GLY A 124 5.05 -9.18 -0.68
C GLY A 124 3.67 -9.83 -0.87
N GLY A 125 2.62 -9.30 -0.24
CA GLY A 125 1.24 -9.74 -0.46
C GLY A 125 0.52 -10.36 0.75
N LEU A 126 1.05 -10.19 1.97
CA LEU A 126 0.31 -10.56 3.17
C LEU A 126 -0.92 -9.64 3.30
N LEU A 127 -2.10 -10.21 3.57
CA LEU A 127 -3.39 -9.50 3.63
C LEU A 127 -3.88 -8.91 2.30
N ARG A 128 -3.34 -9.36 1.17
CA ARG A 128 -3.84 -8.97 -0.17
C ARG A 128 -5.24 -9.53 -0.44
N ASP A 129 -5.50 -10.73 0.08
CA ASP A 129 -6.76 -11.44 -0.15
C ASP A 129 -7.92 -10.78 0.60
N PRO A 130 -9.15 -10.83 0.06
CA PRO A 130 -10.32 -10.26 0.72
C PRO A 130 -10.52 -10.88 2.11
N LEU A 131 -10.92 -10.05 3.07
CA LEU A 131 -11.26 -10.49 4.42
C LEU A 131 -12.45 -11.44 4.41
N VAL A 132 -13.42 -11.14 3.55
CA VAL A 132 -14.62 -11.94 3.34
C VAL A 132 -14.95 -11.94 1.86
N SER A 133 -15.16 -13.12 1.29
CA SER A 133 -15.70 -13.30 -0.06
C SER A 133 -17.06 -14.00 0.05
N TYR A 134 -18.07 -13.46 -0.63
CA TYR A 134 -19.40 -14.05 -0.73
C TYR A 134 -19.74 -14.32 -2.19
N ALA A 135 -19.92 -15.59 -2.53
CA ALA A 135 -20.24 -16.10 -3.85
C ALA A 135 -21.53 -16.95 -3.76
N PRO A 136 -22.73 -16.36 -3.87
CA PRO A 136 -24.00 -17.07 -3.78
C PRO A 136 -24.22 -18.13 -4.88
N ASN A 137 -23.67 -17.91 -6.08
CA ASN A 137 -23.97 -18.72 -7.27
C ASN A 137 -22.76 -19.59 -7.66
N LEU A 138 -22.31 -20.42 -6.72
CA LEU A 138 -21.30 -21.44 -7.01
C LEU A 138 -21.95 -22.59 -7.79
N THR A 139 -21.33 -23.01 -8.88
CA THR A 139 -21.71 -24.26 -9.58
C THR A 139 -21.46 -25.48 -8.67
N ASP A 140 -22.16 -26.58 -8.90
CA ASP A 140 -22.05 -27.76 -8.02
C ASP A 140 -20.63 -28.35 -7.98
N ALA A 141 -19.84 -28.18 -9.06
CA ALA A 141 -18.42 -28.53 -9.08
C ALA A 141 -17.56 -27.60 -8.19
N GLN A 142 -17.96 -26.35 -8.00
CA GLN A 142 -17.25 -25.37 -7.18
C GLN A 142 -17.61 -25.49 -5.69
N LYS A 143 -18.84 -25.90 -5.37
CA LYS A 143 -19.30 -26.16 -3.99
C LYS A 143 -18.52 -27.27 -3.27
N ILE A 144 -17.85 -28.14 -4.02
CA ILE A 144 -17.02 -29.22 -3.45
C ILE A 144 -15.76 -28.68 -2.79
N ASN A 145 -15.19 -27.57 -3.32
CA ASN A 145 -13.90 -27.03 -2.88
C ASN A 145 -13.99 -25.63 -2.27
N ARG A 146 -15.14 -24.96 -2.39
CA ARG A 146 -15.34 -23.58 -1.92
C ARG A 146 -16.69 -23.40 -1.25
N SER A 147 -16.68 -22.65 -0.16
CA SER A 147 -17.89 -22.26 0.54
C SER A 147 -18.48 -20.99 -0.08
N ALA A 148 -19.80 -20.84 -0.02
CA ALA A 148 -20.46 -19.62 -0.49
C ALA A 148 -19.98 -18.37 0.28
N VAL A 149 -19.55 -18.53 1.54
CA VAL A 149 -18.87 -17.51 2.33
C VAL A 149 -17.48 -18.05 2.69
N GLU A 150 -16.45 -17.30 2.34
CA GLU A 150 -15.06 -17.60 2.71
C GLU A 150 -14.51 -16.43 3.52
N PHE A 151 -13.98 -16.75 4.71
CA PHE A 151 -13.21 -15.81 5.53
C PHE A 151 -11.73 -15.91 5.14
N ILE A 152 -10.98 -14.85 5.47
CA ILE A 152 -9.58 -14.64 5.06
C ILE A 152 -8.78 -15.95 5.00
N ASN A 153 -8.32 -16.31 3.80
CA ASN A 153 -7.41 -17.42 3.59
C ASN A 153 -6.12 -16.84 2.99
N PRO A 154 -5.19 -16.38 3.83
CA PRO A 154 -3.99 -15.71 3.36
C PRO A 154 -3.11 -16.71 2.61
N ASN A 155 -3.17 -16.71 1.28
CA ASN A 155 -2.27 -17.52 0.47
C ASN A 155 -0.94 -16.79 0.31
N PHE A 156 -0.14 -16.81 1.37
CA PHE A 156 1.12 -16.10 1.44
C PHE A 156 2.28 -16.98 0.99
N ASN A 157 2.91 -16.62 -0.12
CA ASN A 157 3.99 -17.40 -0.73
C ASN A 157 5.40 -16.90 -0.36
N GLY A 158 5.63 -16.48 0.89
CA GLY A 158 6.98 -16.12 1.36
C GLY A 158 7.68 -14.98 0.61
N SER A 159 6.92 -14.17 -0.14
CA SER A 159 7.44 -13.02 -0.88
C SER A 159 7.91 -11.91 0.06
N TRP A 160 8.67 -10.93 -0.43
CA TRP A 160 8.95 -9.68 0.28
C TRP A 160 9.49 -8.63 -0.67
N LEU A 161 9.36 -7.36 -0.31
CA LEU A 161 9.87 -6.24 -1.10
C LEU A 161 10.53 -5.19 -0.20
N GLY A 162 11.80 -4.92 -0.46
CA GLY A 162 12.55 -3.80 0.05
C GLY A 162 12.63 -2.67 -0.96
N THR A 163 12.49 -1.44 -0.49
CA THR A 163 12.54 -0.21 -1.30
C THR A 163 13.38 0.81 -0.57
N ALA A 164 14.16 1.58 -1.32
CA ALA A 164 14.94 2.71 -0.83
C ALA A 164 14.95 3.81 -1.88
N ARG A 165 14.90 5.07 -1.43
CA ARG A 165 14.99 6.25 -2.27
C ARG A 165 15.84 7.31 -1.57
N ILE A 166 16.74 7.92 -2.33
CA ILE A 166 17.44 9.15 -1.93
C ILE A 166 17.11 10.20 -2.98
N GLY A 167 16.57 11.32 -2.56
CA GLY A 167 16.16 12.36 -3.50
C GLY A 167 15.76 13.65 -2.83
N SER A 168 15.31 14.61 -3.61
CA SER A 168 14.77 15.86 -3.10
C SER A 168 13.49 15.64 -2.28
N PRO A 169 13.15 16.59 -1.39
CA PRO A 169 11.91 16.55 -0.63
C PRO A 169 10.66 16.57 -1.54
N LEU A 170 9.70 15.70 -1.24
CA LEU A 170 8.46 15.44 -2.00
C LEU A 170 7.39 16.57 -1.94
N PHE A 171 7.82 17.79 -1.68
CA PHE A 171 6.95 18.98 -1.63
C PHE A 171 7.53 20.15 -2.43
N LYS A 172 8.61 19.94 -3.18
CA LYS A 172 9.26 20.97 -3.99
C LYS A 172 8.66 20.99 -5.40
N SER A 173 8.78 22.13 -6.07
CA SER A 173 8.32 22.31 -7.46
C SER A 173 9.10 21.43 -8.44
N PHE A 174 10.36 21.17 -8.14
CA PHE A 174 11.21 20.25 -8.88
C PHE A 174 11.68 19.15 -7.93
N GLU A 175 11.36 17.92 -8.29
CA GLU A 175 11.71 16.75 -7.52
C GLU A 175 12.59 15.82 -8.35
N TYR A 176 13.62 15.26 -7.71
CA TYR A 176 14.51 14.27 -8.32
C TYR A 176 14.90 13.22 -7.29
N GLY A 177 15.23 12.02 -7.72
CA GLY A 177 15.71 10.98 -6.82
C GLY A 177 16.25 9.76 -7.53
N LEU A 178 16.98 8.96 -6.78
CA LEU A 178 17.41 7.61 -7.14
C LEU A 178 16.65 6.63 -6.26
N ILE A 179 16.05 5.63 -6.88
CA ILE A 179 15.23 4.61 -6.25
C ILE A 179 15.92 3.27 -6.49
N ALA A 180 16.10 2.50 -5.42
CA ALA A 180 16.52 1.12 -5.47
C ALA A 180 15.41 0.23 -4.89
N MET A 181 15.17 -0.89 -5.53
CA MET A 181 14.17 -1.87 -5.13
C MET A 181 14.79 -3.24 -5.20
N THR A 182 14.51 -4.07 -4.21
CA THR A 182 14.88 -5.47 -4.23
C THR A 182 13.81 -6.30 -3.56
N GLY A 183 13.52 -7.48 -4.07
CA GLY A 183 12.47 -8.32 -3.50
C GLY A 183 12.49 -9.73 -4.02
N LYS A 184 11.73 -10.58 -3.33
CA LYS A 184 11.47 -11.97 -3.70
C LYS A 184 9.98 -12.14 -3.95
N THR A 185 9.64 -12.89 -4.98
CA THR A 185 8.27 -13.36 -5.22
C THR A 185 8.23 -14.87 -5.37
N GLY A 186 7.19 -15.50 -4.81
CA GLY A 186 6.98 -16.95 -4.89
C GLY A 186 7.76 -17.75 -3.85
N ASP A 187 7.44 -19.04 -3.78
CA ASP A 187 8.03 -20.02 -2.87
C ASP A 187 8.43 -21.29 -3.64
N GLY A 188 9.49 -21.97 -3.19
CA GLY A 188 10.04 -23.17 -3.81
C GLY A 188 10.57 -22.99 -5.24
N ILE A 189 10.03 -23.77 -6.19
CA ILE A 189 10.55 -23.82 -7.59
C ILE A 189 10.20 -22.55 -8.38
N ASN A 190 9.19 -21.80 -7.93
CA ASN A 190 8.73 -20.57 -8.58
C ASN A 190 9.32 -19.30 -7.96
N GLU A 191 10.36 -19.44 -7.13
CA GLU A 191 11.04 -18.29 -6.53
C GLU A 191 11.73 -17.42 -7.58
N ARG A 192 11.49 -16.11 -7.49
CA ARG A 192 12.15 -15.11 -8.33
C ARG A 192 12.63 -13.96 -7.48
N TYR A 193 13.89 -13.58 -7.69
CA TYR A 193 14.46 -12.38 -7.12
C TYR A 193 14.40 -11.26 -8.16
N LEU A 194 13.99 -10.07 -7.72
CA LEU A 194 13.92 -8.89 -8.54
C LEU A 194 14.75 -7.80 -7.88
N THR A 195 15.66 -7.18 -8.63
CA THR A 195 16.34 -5.95 -8.21
C THR A 195 16.20 -4.93 -9.32
N ARG A 196 15.88 -3.68 -8.95
CA ARG A 196 15.72 -2.57 -9.90
C ARG A 196 16.34 -1.32 -9.31
N ILE A 197 16.94 -0.51 -10.18
CA ILE A 197 17.41 0.82 -9.87
C ILE A 197 16.76 1.75 -10.89
N GLY A 198 16.15 2.83 -10.41
CA GLY A 198 15.49 3.83 -11.22
C GLY A 198 15.88 5.22 -10.77
N ALA A 199 15.63 6.19 -11.64
CA ALA A 199 15.72 7.60 -11.31
C ALA A 199 14.35 8.24 -11.57
N ASP A 200 13.90 9.07 -10.64
CA ASP A 200 12.69 9.88 -10.79
C ASP A 200 13.05 11.34 -10.96
N VAL A 201 12.39 12.03 -11.90
CA VAL A 201 12.44 13.48 -12.06
C VAL A 201 11.03 13.96 -12.34
N VAL A 202 10.51 14.82 -11.48
CA VAL A 202 9.16 15.38 -11.56
C VAL A 202 9.25 16.89 -11.50
N LYS A 203 8.58 17.56 -12.44
CA LYS A 203 8.41 19.02 -12.44
C LYS A 203 6.92 19.30 -12.31
N ASN A 204 6.53 19.88 -11.18
CA ASN A 204 5.17 20.36 -10.91
C ASN A 204 4.89 21.69 -11.62
#